data_AF-A0A1A8J0L5-F1
#
_entry.id   AF-A0A1A8J0L5-F1
#
_cell.length_a   1.000
_cell.length_b   1.000
_cell.length_c   1.000
_cell.angle_alpha   90.00
_cell.angle_beta   90.00
_cell.angle_gamma   90.00
#
_symmetry.space_group_name_H-M   'P 1'
#
loop_
_entity.id
_entity.type
_entity.pdbx_description
1 polymer ?
#
loop_
_entity_poly.entity_id
_entity_poly.type
_entity_poly.pdbx_seq_one_letter_code
_entity_poly.pdbx_strand_id
1 'polypeptide(L)'
;ALCRSICGASVGCSNMAYPKLVVELMPVGLRGLMLAVILAALMSSLTSIFNSSSTLFTLDLYHRARPRASEMELMIVGRVFILVLMCISLLWIPVVQTANSGQLFDYIQSVTSFLAPPITAVFVMAIFWPRANEQGAFWGLMTGLAVGLTRMIMEFSYFPPSCGQPDHRPSVVTDVHYLYFALILLALTCLVIVVVSLVTAPIPKEHLYRLTWWSRNDIEPRIDLSNSQATPDPVNCDRPDDEPLPQPTWKRIVMWLCGLSRQVQSAHPAVENQDLNFLQEKSLWRNVCNVNALLLLAVNVFLWGYFA
;
A
#
# COMPACT_ATOMS: atom_id res chain seq x y z
N ALA A 1 -22.47 26.58 16.05
CA ALA A 1 -23.32 27.09 14.94
C ALA A 1 -22.48 27.81 13.87
N LEU A 2 -21.66 28.80 14.25
CA LEU A 2 -20.84 29.59 13.32
C LEU A 2 -19.85 28.76 12.46
N CYS A 3 -19.11 27.81 13.05
CA CYS A 3 -18.20 26.94 12.27
C CYS A 3 -18.94 26.10 11.22
N ARG A 4 -20.14 25.61 11.57
CA ARG A 4 -20.96 24.78 10.67
C ARG A 4 -21.50 25.60 9.48
N SER A 5 -21.85 26.86 9.70
CA SER A 5 -22.31 27.75 8.62
C SER A 5 -21.18 28.22 7.70
N ILE A 6 -19.95 28.38 8.20
CA ILE A 6 -18.82 28.90 7.41
C ILE A 6 -18.04 27.77 6.73
N CYS A 7 -17.86 26.63 7.41
CA CYS A 7 -16.90 25.59 7.01
C CYS A 7 -17.56 24.21 6.82
N GLY A 8 -18.87 24.08 7.02
CA GLY A 8 -19.59 22.81 6.91
C GLY A 8 -19.31 21.80 8.05
N ALA A 9 -18.36 22.09 8.95
CA ALA A 9 -17.99 21.25 10.08
C ALA A 9 -18.28 21.92 11.43
N SER A 10 -18.67 21.15 12.44
CA SER A 10 -19.06 21.66 13.78
C SER A 10 -17.89 22.10 14.66
N VAL A 11 -16.66 21.80 14.25
CA VAL A 11 -15.51 21.54 15.12
C VAL A 11 -14.27 22.34 14.71
N GLY A 12 -14.17 22.75 13.44
CA GLY A 12 -13.07 23.59 12.97
C GLY A 12 -13.06 23.81 11.46
N CYS A 13 -12.25 24.76 11.01
CA CYS A 13 -12.08 25.14 9.60
C CYS A 13 -10.70 24.77 9.04
N SER A 14 -9.93 23.95 9.77
CA SER A 14 -8.52 23.67 9.49
C SER A 14 -8.29 23.11 8.07
N ASN A 15 -9.17 22.23 7.60
CA ASN A 15 -9.07 21.64 6.25
C ASN A 15 -9.20 22.68 5.12
N MET A 16 -9.85 23.83 5.36
CA MET A 16 -10.05 24.88 4.36
C MET A 16 -9.02 26.01 4.46
N ALA A 17 -8.12 25.98 5.45
CA ALA A 17 -7.18 27.06 5.71
C ALA A 17 -6.25 27.31 4.51
N TYR A 18 -5.63 26.23 3.99
CA TYR A 18 -4.69 26.35 2.87
C TYR A 18 -5.36 26.83 1.56
N PRO A 19 -6.47 26.21 1.09
CA PRO A 19 -7.17 26.72 -0.09
C PRO A 19 -7.64 28.17 0.05
N LYS A 20 -8.09 28.56 1.26
CA LYS A 20 -8.54 29.94 1.52
C LYS A 20 -7.39 30.95 1.44
N LEU A 21 -6.23 30.61 2.00
CA LEU A 21 -5.02 31.42 1.90
C LEU A 21 -4.59 31.62 0.43
N VAL A 22 -4.60 30.55 -0.36
CA VAL A 22 -4.28 30.61 -1.81
C VAL A 22 -5.25 31.54 -2.55
N VAL A 23 -6.54 31.48 -2.23
CA VAL A 23 -7.58 32.25 -2.91
C VAL A 23 -7.59 33.73 -2.52
N GLU A 24 -7.32 34.05 -1.25
CA GLU A 24 -7.42 35.40 -0.71
C GLU A 24 -6.12 36.21 -0.81
N LEU A 25 -4.95 35.58 -0.71
CA LEU A 25 -3.67 36.29 -0.62
C LEU A 25 -2.86 36.32 -1.91
N MET A 26 -3.09 35.41 -2.85
CA MET A 26 -2.28 35.34 -4.08
C MET A 26 -2.76 36.31 -5.16
N PRO A 27 -1.84 36.93 -5.92
CA PRO A 27 -2.21 37.80 -7.02
C PRO A 27 -2.84 37.03 -8.18
N VAL A 28 -3.55 37.77 -9.04
CA VAL A 28 -4.12 37.25 -10.28
C VAL A 28 -3.04 36.61 -11.16
N GLY A 29 -3.36 35.49 -11.81
CA GLY A 29 -2.38 34.66 -12.51
C GLY A 29 -1.79 33.56 -11.61
N LEU A 30 -1.07 33.92 -10.54
CA LEU A 30 -0.48 32.94 -9.60
C LEU A 30 -1.55 32.11 -8.88
N ARG A 31 -2.69 32.73 -8.54
CA ARG A 31 -3.85 32.01 -7.99
C ARG A 31 -4.33 30.89 -8.91
N GLY A 32 -4.43 31.16 -10.22
CA GLY A 32 -4.88 30.18 -11.21
C GLY A 32 -3.87 29.05 -11.37
N LEU A 33 -2.58 29.40 -11.41
CA LEU A 33 -1.49 28.43 -11.47
C LEU A 33 -1.48 27.50 -10.25
N MET A 34 -1.62 28.03 -9.04
CA MET A 34 -1.63 27.21 -7.82
C MET A 34 -2.84 26.29 -7.73
N LEU A 35 -4.03 26.76 -8.12
CA LEU A 35 -5.21 25.88 -8.19
C LEU A 35 -5.02 24.76 -9.22
N ALA A 36 -4.45 25.06 -10.39
CA ALA A 36 -4.16 24.06 -11.41
C ALA A 36 -3.15 23.01 -10.90
N VAL A 37 -2.08 23.44 -10.22
CA VAL A 37 -1.08 22.53 -9.63
C VAL A 37 -1.70 21.62 -8.58
N ILE A 38 -2.55 22.15 -7.68
CA ILE A 38 -3.23 21.35 -6.66
C ILE A 38 -4.14 20.30 -7.32
N LEU A 39 -4.95 20.69 -8.30
CA LEU A 39 -5.82 19.75 -9.02
C LEU A 39 -5.02 18.68 -9.77
N ALA A 40 -3.92 19.06 -10.43
CA ALA A 40 -3.04 18.12 -11.13
C ALA A 40 -2.38 17.12 -10.16
N ALA A 41 -1.87 17.59 -9.01
CA ALA A 41 -1.26 16.75 -7.99
C ALA A 41 -2.27 15.75 -7.39
N LEU A 42 -3.51 16.20 -7.14
CA LEU A 42 -4.60 15.34 -6.67
C LEU A 42 -4.95 14.26 -7.71
N MET A 43 -5.10 14.64 -8.99
CA MET A 43 -5.40 13.68 -10.07
C MET A 43 -4.29 12.64 -10.25
N SER A 44 -3.02 13.05 -10.13
CA SER A 44 -1.87 12.14 -10.19
C SER A 44 -1.89 11.12 -9.04
N SER A 45 -2.10 11.58 -7.80
CA SER A 45 -2.15 10.73 -6.62
C SER A 45 -3.32 9.74 -6.68
N LEU A 46 -4.52 10.21 -7.07
CA LEU A 46 -5.70 9.37 -7.24
C LEU A 46 -5.47 8.29 -8.32
N THR A 47 -4.88 8.67 -9.45
CA THR A 47 -4.57 7.72 -10.54
C THR A 47 -3.60 6.64 -10.05
N SER A 48 -2.57 7.00 -9.28
CA SER A 48 -1.60 6.05 -8.71
C SER A 48 -2.26 5.07 -7.73
N ILE A 49 -3.12 5.57 -6.83
CA ILE A 49 -3.82 4.74 -5.84
C ILE A 49 -4.79 3.77 -6.52
N PHE A 50 -5.57 4.23 -7.49
CA PHE A 50 -6.50 3.35 -8.20
C PHE A 50 -5.80 2.33 -9.09
N ASN A 51 -4.69 2.71 -9.74
CA ASN A 51 -3.93 1.79 -10.57
C ASN A 51 -3.26 0.69 -9.73
N SER A 52 -2.57 1.06 -8.64
CA SER A 52 -1.96 0.09 -7.72
C SER A 52 -2.98 -0.85 -7.08
N SER A 53 -4.12 -0.34 -6.63
CA SER A 53 -5.21 -1.15 -6.09
C SER A 53 -5.78 -2.13 -7.12
N SER A 54 -5.89 -1.70 -8.39
CA SER A 54 -6.34 -2.55 -9.49
C SER A 54 -5.36 -3.66 -9.81
N THR A 55 -4.06 -3.37 -9.79
CA THR A 55 -3.01 -4.39 -9.94
C THR A 55 -3.03 -5.40 -8.81
N LEU A 56 -3.14 -4.96 -7.55
CA LEU A 56 -3.27 -5.87 -6.40
C LEU A 56 -4.50 -6.76 -6.53
N PHE A 57 -5.66 -6.21 -6.90
CA PHE A 57 -6.87 -7.01 -7.08
C PHE A 57 -6.74 -8.00 -8.23
N THR A 58 -6.18 -7.59 -9.38
CA THR A 58 -6.08 -8.44 -10.55
C THR A 58 -5.03 -9.55 -10.39
N LEU A 59 -3.83 -9.23 -9.89
CA LEU A 59 -2.76 -10.23 -9.74
C LEU A 59 -2.91 -11.07 -8.47
N ASP A 60 -3.19 -10.46 -7.32
CA ASP A 60 -3.15 -11.20 -6.05
C ASP A 60 -4.46 -11.95 -5.78
N LEU A 61 -5.60 -11.41 -6.25
CA LEU A 61 -6.91 -11.99 -6.02
C LEU A 61 -7.46 -12.70 -7.26
N TYR A 62 -7.59 -11.99 -8.39
CA TYR A 62 -8.26 -12.52 -9.58
C TYR A 62 -7.45 -13.62 -10.27
N HIS A 63 -6.15 -13.41 -10.50
CA HIS A 63 -5.29 -14.41 -11.13
C HIS A 63 -5.11 -15.64 -10.22
N ARG A 64 -5.02 -15.45 -8.90
CA ARG A 64 -4.98 -16.57 -7.94
C ARG A 64 -6.29 -17.37 -7.93
N ALA A 65 -7.44 -16.72 -8.05
CA ALA A 65 -8.74 -17.38 -8.14
C ALA A 65 -9.01 -18.03 -9.50
N ARG A 66 -8.51 -17.44 -10.60
CA ARG A 66 -8.60 -17.95 -11.97
C ARG A 66 -7.21 -18.01 -12.63
N PRO A 67 -6.44 -19.09 -12.40
CA PRO A 67 -5.07 -19.22 -12.92
C PRO A 67 -4.94 -19.31 -14.44
N ARG A 68 -6.06 -19.41 -15.17
CA ARG A 68 -6.12 -19.49 -16.65
C ARG A 68 -6.71 -18.22 -17.28
N ALA A 69 -6.66 -17.08 -16.58
CA ALA A 69 -7.14 -15.82 -17.11
C ALA A 69 -6.21 -15.33 -18.23
N SER A 70 -6.79 -14.84 -19.34
CA SER A 70 -5.99 -14.22 -20.40
C SER A 70 -5.52 -12.81 -19.99
N GLU A 71 -4.42 -12.32 -20.57
CA GLU A 71 -3.93 -10.96 -20.31
C GLU A 71 -5.00 -9.88 -20.61
N MET A 72 -5.76 -10.05 -21.70
CA MET A 72 -6.85 -9.17 -22.07
C MET A 72 -7.96 -9.14 -21.01
N GLU A 73 -8.32 -10.30 -20.48
CA GLU A 73 -9.31 -10.42 -19.42
C GLU A 73 -8.84 -9.70 -18.16
N LEU A 74 -7.58 -9.88 -17.79
CA LEU A 74 -6.99 -9.24 -16.62
C LEU A 74 -7.01 -7.71 -16.71
N MET A 75 -6.68 -7.15 -17.88
CA MET A 75 -6.76 -5.70 -18.12
C MET A 75 -8.19 -5.16 -18.06
N ILE A 76 -9.16 -5.90 -18.61
CA ILE A 76 -10.57 -5.49 -18.58
C ILE A 76 -11.08 -5.50 -17.14
N VAL A 77 -10.81 -6.57 -16.39
CA VAL A 77 -11.17 -6.68 -14.97
C VAL A 77 -10.55 -5.55 -14.17
N GLY A 78 -9.28 -5.22 -14.42
CA GLY A 78 -8.61 -4.11 -13.77
C GLY A 78 -9.28 -2.76 -14.01
N ARG A 79 -9.68 -2.46 -15.26
CA ARG A 79 -10.40 -1.22 -15.60
C ARG A 79 -11.80 -1.15 -14.98
N VAL A 80 -12.54 -2.26 -14.98
CA VAL A 80 -13.86 -2.35 -14.34
C VAL A 80 -13.72 -2.14 -12.83
N PHE A 81 -12.70 -2.72 -12.20
CA PHE A 81 -12.44 -2.56 -10.78
C PHE A 81 -12.14 -1.10 -10.41
N ILE A 82 -11.40 -0.36 -11.23
CA ILE A 82 -11.16 1.09 -11.04
C ILE A 82 -12.49 1.86 -11.03
N LEU A 83 -13.40 1.57 -11.97
CA LEU A 83 -14.72 2.21 -12.01
C LEU A 83 -15.55 1.90 -10.76
N VAL A 84 -15.52 0.65 -10.30
CA VAL A 84 -16.21 0.25 -9.06
C VAL A 84 -15.63 0.96 -7.84
N LEU A 85 -14.30 0.99 -7.69
CA LEU A 85 -13.63 1.70 -6.61
C LEU A 85 -13.92 3.20 -6.63
N MET A 86 -14.00 3.82 -7.81
CA MET A 86 -14.38 5.23 -7.96
C MET A 86 -15.80 5.47 -7.44
N CYS A 87 -16.76 4.63 -7.81
CA CYS A 87 -18.14 4.73 -7.31
C CYS A 87 -18.21 4.58 -5.78
N ILE A 88 -17.52 3.59 -5.22
CA ILE A 88 -17.47 3.39 -3.76
C ILE A 88 -16.83 4.60 -3.07
N SER A 89 -15.76 5.16 -3.63
CA SER A 89 -15.08 6.35 -3.09
C SER A 89 -16.01 7.56 -3.05
N LEU A 90 -16.81 7.78 -4.09
CA LEU A 90 -17.81 8.85 -4.14
C LEU A 90 -18.93 8.66 -3.09
N LEU A 91 -19.38 7.41 -2.90
CA LEU A 91 -20.38 7.08 -1.89
C LEU A 91 -19.85 7.21 -0.46
N TRP A 92 -18.52 7.14 -0.26
CA TRP A 92 -17.88 7.24 1.05
C TRP A 92 -17.68 8.69 1.53
N ILE A 93 -17.72 9.69 0.63
CA ILE A 93 -17.59 11.12 0.96
C ILE A 93 -18.51 11.57 2.11
N PRO A 94 -19.83 11.29 2.12
CA PRO A 94 -20.71 11.72 3.21
C PRO A 94 -20.32 11.11 4.56
N VAL A 95 -19.84 9.86 4.58
CA VAL A 95 -19.39 9.18 5.81
C VAL A 95 -18.19 9.90 6.42
N VAL A 96 -17.23 10.30 5.58
CA VAL A 96 -16.05 11.06 6.03
C VAL A 96 -16.45 12.44 6.56
N GLN A 97 -17.48 13.07 6.00
CA GLN A 97 -17.96 14.37 6.47
C GLN A 97 -18.67 14.29 7.83
N THR A 98 -19.38 13.19 8.12
CA THR A 98 -20.06 13.00 9.41
C THR A 98 -19.11 12.49 10.50
N ALA A 99 -18.12 11.67 10.15
CA ALA A 99 -17.12 11.17 11.09
C ALA A 99 -16.06 12.21 11.47
N ASN A 100 -15.90 13.29 10.69
CA ASN A 100 -14.87 14.29 10.93
C ASN A 100 -15.20 15.21 12.11
N SER A 101 -14.41 15.06 13.18
CA SER A 101 -14.29 15.99 14.31
C SER A 101 -13.36 17.19 14.01
N GLY A 102 -13.13 17.52 12.74
CA GLY A 102 -12.59 18.83 12.31
C GLY A 102 -11.19 18.80 11.69
N GLN A 103 -10.52 17.66 11.70
CA GLN A 103 -9.17 17.47 11.16
C GLN A 103 -9.11 16.18 10.35
N LEU A 104 -9.19 16.30 9.02
CA LEU A 104 -9.19 15.12 8.12
C LEU A 104 -7.89 14.30 8.23
N PHE A 105 -6.79 14.98 8.54
CA PHE A 105 -5.49 14.36 8.73
C PHE A 105 -5.49 13.38 9.92
N ASP A 106 -6.05 13.77 11.06
CA ASP A 106 -6.13 12.90 12.23
C ASP A 106 -6.99 11.66 11.98
N TYR A 107 -8.08 11.81 11.21
CA TYR A 107 -8.91 10.70 10.78
C TYR A 107 -8.14 9.69 9.91
N ILE A 108 -7.43 10.17 8.87
CA ILE A 108 -6.65 9.31 8.00
C ILE A 108 -5.55 8.60 8.82
N GLN A 109 -4.86 9.36 9.67
CA GLN A 109 -3.77 8.84 10.48
C GLN A 109 -4.25 7.83 11.53
N SER A 110 -5.41 8.03 12.15
CA SER A 110 -5.95 7.08 13.13
C SER A 110 -6.30 5.74 12.45
N VAL A 111 -6.99 5.77 11.30
CA VAL A 111 -7.30 4.56 10.52
C VAL A 111 -6.02 3.83 10.09
N THR A 112 -5.03 4.56 9.55
CA THR A 112 -3.73 3.98 9.19
C THR A 112 -3.02 3.38 10.42
N SER A 113 -3.11 4.03 11.58
CA SER A 113 -2.51 3.57 12.84
C SER A 113 -3.11 2.27 13.37
N PHE A 114 -4.31 1.88 12.92
CA PHE A 114 -4.93 0.60 13.31
C PHE A 114 -4.61 -0.55 12.36
N LEU A 115 -4.31 -0.26 11.09
CA LEU A 115 -4.13 -1.28 10.04
C LEU A 115 -2.66 -1.48 9.63
N ALA A 116 -1.85 -0.42 9.62
CA ALA A 116 -0.47 -0.47 9.17
C ALA A 116 0.49 -1.21 10.14
N PRO A 117 0.41 -1.05 11.48
CA PRO A 117 1.41 -1.65 12.37
C PRO A 117 1.53 -3.18 12.28
N PRO A 118 0.44 -3.97 12.19
CA PRO A 118 0.55 -5.41 11.98
C PRO A 118 1.33 -5.80 10.72
N ILE A 119 1.10 -5.08 9.61
CA ILE A 119 1.79 -5.32 8.34
C ILE A 119 3.28 -4.97 8.49
N THR A 120 3.58 -3.82 9.08
CA THR A 120 4.96 -3.41 9.36
C THR A 120 5.69 -4.40 10.26
N ALA A 121 5.05 -4.92 11.31
CA ALA A 121 5.63 -5.93 12.18
C ALA A 121 6.02 -7.19 11.41
N VAL A 122 5.15 -7.70 10.54
CA VAL A 122 5.47 -8.89 9.71
C VAL A 122 6.68 -8.63 8.83
N PHE A 123 6.74 -7.48 8.14
CA PHE A 123 7.88 -7.16 7.27
C PHE A 123 9.19 -6.98 8.06
N VAL A 124 9.15 -6.26 9.17
CA VAL A 124 10.34 -6.06 10.03
C VAL A 124 10.82 -7.40 10.57
N MET A 125 9.92 -8.25 11.05
CA MET A 125 10.27 -9.58 11.56
C MET A 125 10.78 -10.49 10.43
N ALA A 126 10.19 -10.47 9.24
CA ALA A 126 10.63 -11.26 8.09
C ALA A 126 12.07 -10.90 7.65
N ILE A 127 12.45 -9.62 7.71
CA ILE A 127 13.78 -9.17 7.30
C ILE A 127 14.84 -9.46 8.39
N PHE A 128 14.55 -9.11 9.65
CA PHE A 128 15.56 -9.12 10.72
C PHE A 128 15.59 -10.39 11.55
N TRP A 129 14.53 -11.20 11.55
CA TRP A 129 14.42 -12.39 12.39
C TRP A 129 14.36 -13.66 11.53
N PRO A 130 15.47 -14.42 11.38
CA PRO A 130 15.56 -15.56 10.47
C PRO A 130 14.69 -16.76 10.90
N ARG A 131 14.15 -16.73 12.12
CA ARG A 131 13.28 -17.77 12.65
C ARG A 131 11.78 -17.48 12.42
N ALA A 132 11.44 -16.39 11.72
CA ALA A 132 10.07 -16.04 11.41
C ALA A 132 9.54 -17.02 10.36
N ASN A 133 8.37 -17.60 10.62
CA ASN A 133 7.77 -18.61 9.75
C ASN A 133 6.38 -18.18 9.26
N GLU A 134 5.87 -18.89 8.25
CA GLU A 134 4.58 -18.60 7.61
C GLU A 134 3.44 -18.55 8.64
N GLN A 135 3.38 -19.53 9.55
CA GLN A 135 2.35 -19.59 10.60
C GLN A 135 2.45 -18.41 11.57
N GLY A 136 3.66 -18.05 12.01
CA GLY A 136 3.87 -16.90 12.89
C GLY A 136 3.49 -15.59 12.23
N ALA A 137 3.88 -15.40 10.97
CA ALA A 137 3.48 -14.23 10.17
C ALA A 137 1.95 -14.17 9.98
N PHE A 138 1.32 -15.29 9.63
CA PHE A 138 -0.12 -15.36 9.42
C PHE A 138 -0.91 -15.05 10.70
N TRP A 139 -0.65 -15.77 11.79
CA TRP A 139 -1.36 -15.58 13.05
C TRP A 139 -1.02 -14.23 13.71
N GLY A 140 0.22 -13.76 13.59
CA GLY A 140 0.62 -12.42 14.01
C GLY A 140 -0.13 -11.32 13.28
N LEU A 141 -0.25 -11.43 11.95
CA LEU A 141 -1.02 -10.49 11.14
C LEU A 141 -2.51 -10.54 11.49
N MET A 142 -3.10 -11.73 11.57
CA MET A 142 -4.53 -11.89 11.87
C MET A 142 -4.90 -11.36 13.25
N THR A 143 -4.11 -11.68 14.28
CA THR A 143 -4.34 -11.15 15.64
C THR A 143 -4.17 -9.64 15.70
N GLY A 144 -3.14 -9.09 15.05
CA GLY A 144 -2.94 -7.65 14.93
C GLY A 144 -4.09 -6.94 14.25
N LEU A 145 -4.52 -7.44 13.09
CA LEU A 145 -5.64 -6.87 12.35
C LEU A 145 -6.94 -6.99 13.13
N ALA A 146 -7.19 -8.09 13.85
CA ALA A 146 -8.37 -8.24 14.67
C ALA A 146 -8.42 -7.21 15.83
N VAL A 147 -7.29 -7.00 16.51
CA VAL A 147 -7.19 -6.01 17.61
C VAL A 147 -7.30 -4.59 17.07
N GLY A 148 -6.62 -4.29 15.96
CA GLY A 148 -6.72 -3.01 15.25
C GLY A 148 -8.15 -2.72 14.79
N LEU A 149 -8.82 -3.70 14.18
CA LEU A 149 -10.21 -3.57 13.73
C LEU A 149 -11.17 -3.37 14.90
N THR A 150 -10.97 -4.07 16.01
CA THR A 150 -11.76 -3.88 17.23
C THR A 150 -11.65 -2.44 17.73
N ARG A 151 -10.43 -1.88 17.77
CA ARG A 151 -10.21 -0.48 18.16
C ARG A 151 -10.83 0.50 17.17
N MET A 152 -10.76 0.20 15.87
CA MET A 152 -11.38 0.99 14.81
C MET A 152 -12.91 1.03 14.97
N ILE A 153 -13.55 -0.14 15.17
CA ILE A 153 -15.00 -0.24 15.39
C ILE A 153 -15.42 0.52 16.64
N MET A 154 -14.65 0.44 17.74
CA MET A 154 -14.92 1.22 18.95
C MET A 154 -14.84 2.73 18.69
N GLU A 155 -13.87 3.21 17.92
CA GLU A 155 -13.75 4.64 17.58
C GLU A 155 -14.95 5.14 16.79
N PHE A 156 -15.41 4.35 15.82
CA PHE A 156 -16.58 4.68 15.01
C PHE A 156 -17.91 4.52 15.75
N SER A 157 -17.98 3.62 16.74
CA SER A 157 -19.20 3.43 17.53
C SER A 157 -19.38 4.51 18.60
N TYR A 158 -18.28 4.99 19.18
CA TYR A 158 -18.30 5.98 20.24
C TYR A 158 -17.64 7.29 19.79
N PHE A 159 -18.44 8.15 19.14
CA PHE A 159 -17.99 9.47 18.73
C PHE A 159 -17.58 10.33 19.93
N PRO A 160 -16.53 11.18 19.78
CA PRO A 160 -16.14 12.10 20.84
C PRO A 160 -17.33 13.01 21.19
N PRO A 161 -17.74 13.08 22.47
CA PRO A 161 -18.82 13.94 22.89
C PRO A 161 -18.45 15.42 22.69
N SER A 162 -19.46 16.28 22.55
CA SER A 162 -19.23 17.72 22.49
C SER A 162 -18.67 18.24 23.82
N CYS A 163 -17.86 19.30 23.78
CA CYS A 163 -17.26 19.90 24.98
C CYS A 163 -18.30 20.13 26.08
N GLY A 164 -18.06 19.56 27.27
CA GLY A 164 -18.92 19.72 28.45
C GLY A 164 -20.00 18.64 28.64
N GLN A 165 -20.06 17.62 27.78
CA GLN A 165 -20.92 16.44 28.00
C GLN A 165 -20.15 15.30 28.69
N PRO A 166 -20.82 14.46 29.51
CA PRO A 166 -20.19 13.30 30.14
C PRO A 166 -19.72 12.32 29.07
N ASP A 167 -18.49 11.84 29.21
CA ASP A 167 -17.87 10.91 28.27
C ASP A 167 -18.18 9.46 28.67
N HIS A 168 -18.93 8.77 27.81
CA HIS A 168 -19.30 7.36 27.99
C HIS A 168 -18.36 6.41 27.24
N ARG A 169 -17.27 6.91 26.65
CA ARG A 169 -16.29 6.09 25.94
C ARG A 169 -15.54 5.17 26.91
N PRO A 170 -15.25 3.91 26.51
CA PRO A 170 -14.40 3.03 27.31
C PRO A 170 -13.00 3.64 27.48
N SER A 171 -12.39 3.47 28.66
CA SER A 171 -11.11 4.08 29.03
C SER A 171 -9.99 3.85 28.01
N VAL A 172 -9.98 2.69 27.34
CA VAL A 172 -9.01 2.35 26.28
C VAL A 172 -9.10 3.30 25.06
N VAL A 173 -10.27 3.87 24.79
CA VAL A 173 -10.49 4.83 23.68
C VAL A 173 -10.22 6.26 24.13
N THR A 174 -10.53 6.58 25.40
CA THR A 174 -10.41 7.94 25.95
C THR A 174 -8.97 8.28 26.35
N ASP A 175 -8.28 7.34 26.99
CA ASP A 175 -6.99 7.61 27.65
C ASP A 175 -5.79 7.30 26.75
N VAL A 176 -5.98 6.49 25.70
CA VAL A 176 -4.89 6.06 24.79
C VAL A 176 -5.04 6.72 23.43
N HIS A 177 -4.14 7.66 23.14
CA HIS A 177 -4.03 8.28 21.82
C HIS A 177 -3.72 7.21 20.75
N TYR A 178 -4.29 7.36 19.55
CA TYR A 178 -4.14 6.40 18.44
C TYR A 178 -2.68 6.06 18.10
N LEU A 179 -1.74 6.99 18.32
CA LEU A 179 -0.32 6.80 18.01
C LEU A 179 0.37 5.88 19.04
N TYR A 180 0.05 6.03 20.33
CA TYR A 180 0.52 5.10 21.36
C TYR A 180 -0.09 3.72 21.17
N PHE A 181 -1.37 3.66 20.80
CA PHE A 181 -2.02 2.41 20.45
C PHE A 181 -1.32 1.70 19.29
N ALA A 182 -0.88 2.44 18.26
CA ALA A 182 -0.13 1.87 17.14
C ALA A 182 1.17 1.18 17.58
N LEU A 183 1.92 1.79 18.51
CA LEU A 183 3.14 1.21 19.08
C LEU A 183 2.85 -0.05 19.90
N ILE A 184 1.79 -0.02 20.72
CA ILE A 184 1.33 -1.19 21.49
C ILE A 184 0.92 -2.31 20.54
N LEU A 185 0.19 -1.98 19.47
CA LEU A 185 -0.26 -2.94 18.47
C LEU A 185 0.93 -3.57 17.73
N LEU A 186 1.93 -2.77 17.35
CA LEU A 186 3.18 -3.25 16.75
C LEU A 186 3.92 -4.21 17.69
N ALA A 187 4.05 -3.85 18.97
CA ALA A 187 4.72 -4.69 19.95
C ALA A 187 3.97 -6.01 20.18
N LEU A 188 2.64 -5.95 20.26
CA LEU A 188 1.78 -7.12 20.41
C LEU A 188 1.91 -8.07 19.21
N THR A 189 1.88 -7.55 17.99
CA THR A 189 2.00 -8.39 16.79
C THR A 189 3.37 -9.02 16.68
N CYS A 190 4.45 -8.28 16.94
CA CYS A 190 5.79 -8.83 17.04
C CYS A 190 5.86 -9.96 18.09
N LEU A 191 5.25 -9.77 19.26
CA LEU A 191 5.21 -10.79 20.32
C LEU A 191 4.48 -12.06 19.87
N VAL A 192 3.32 -11.93 19.21
CA VAL A 192 2.59 -13.08 18.67
C VAL A 192 3.40 -13.80 17.60
N ILE A 193 4.05 -13.07 16.68
CA ILE A 193 4.94 -13.65 15.66
C ILE A 193 6.04 -14.46 16.34
N VAL A 194 6.73 -13.88 17.34
CA VAL A 194 7.82 -14.57 18.05
C VAL A 194 7.31 -15.84 18.74
N VAL A 195 6.21 -15.75 19.50
CA VAL A 195 5.66 -16.90 20.25
C VAL A 195 5.26 -18.02 19.30
N VAL A 196 4.47 -17.72 18.26
CA VAL A 196 3.99 -18.73 17.30
C VAL A 196 5.14 -19.30 16.47
N SER A 197 6.11 -18.47 16.09
CA SER A 197 7.30 -18.94 15.36
C SER A 197 8.24 -19.81 16.19
N LEU A 198 8.28 -19.63 17.52
CA LEU A 198 9.05 -20.48 18.42
C LEU A 198 8.36 -21.82 18.69
N VAL A 199 7.01 -21.83 18.76
CA VAL A 199 6.22 -23.05 18.97
C VAL A 199 6.14 -23.92 17.70
N THR A 200 6.20 -23.30 16.52
CA THR A 200 6.09 -24.00 15.23
C THR A 200 7.47 -24.42 14.71
N ALA A 201 7.48 -25.40 13.80
CA ALA A 201 8.71 -25.91 13.18
C ALA A 201 9.53 -24.78 12.50
N PRO A 202 10.88 -24.82 12.59
CA PRO A 202 11.74 -23.93 11.82
C PRO A 202 11.59 -24.15 10.33
N ILE A 203 11.77 -23.08 9.56
CA ILE A 203 12.08 -23.17 8.14
C ILE A 203 13.56 -23.59 7.98
N PRO A 204 13.87 -24.62 7.17
CA PRO A 204 15.23 -24.98 6.81
C PRO A 204 16.01 -23.81 6.19
N LYS A 205 17.32 -23.72 6.48
CA LYS A 205 18.17 -22.60 6.03
C LYS A 205 18.27 -22.46 4.50
N GLU A 206 18.10 -23.58 3.78
CA GLU A 206 18.14 -23.64 2.31
C GLU A 206 17.10 -22.74 1.63
N HIS A 207 15.97 -22.45 2.31
CA HIS A 207 14.93 -21.57 1.80
C HIS A 207 15.16 -20.09 2.16
N LEU A 208 16.10 -19.79 3.07
CA LEU A 208 16.29 -18.45 3.66
C LEU A 208 17.45 -17.67 3.05
N TYR A 209 18.25 -18.29 2.18
CA TYR A 209 19.40 -17.62 1.57
C TYR A 209 18.98 -16.36 0.83
N ARG A 210 19.70 -15.26 1.09
CA ARG A 210 19.51 -13.92 0.50
C ARG A 210 18.16 -13.23 0.76
N LEU A 211 17.34 -13.75 1.68
CA LEU A 211 16.05 -13.16 2.07
C LEU A 211 16.12 -12.28 3.32
N THR A 212 16.92 -12.70 4.30
CA THR A 212 17.03 -12.01 5.58
C THR A 212 18.24 -11.09 5.58
N TRP A 213 18.25 -10.09 6.45
CA TRP A 213 19.39 -9.21 6.62
C TRP A 213 20.69 -9.97 6.92
N TRP A 214 20.59 -11.08 7.66
CA TRP A 214 21.71 -11.91 8.06
C TRP A 214 22.20 -12.85 6.95
N SER A 215 21.28 -13.36 6.12
CA SER A 215 21.59 -14.27 5.01
C SER A 215 21.87 -13.56 3.67
N ARG A 216 21.96 -12.22 3.67
CA ARG A 216 22.11 -11.43 2.43
C ARG A 216 23.36 -11.75 1.64
N ASN A 217 24.45 -12.16 2.30
CA ASN A 217 25.75 -12.42 1.67
C ASN A 217 25.99 -13.92 1.40
N ASP A 218 25.00 -14.77 1.63
CA ASP A 218 25.13 -16.20 1.38
C ASP A 218 25.10 -16.46 -0.13
N ILE A 219 26.12 -17.17 -0.63
CA ILE A 219 26.34 -17.44 -2.06
C ILE A 219 25.62 -18.73 -2.50
N GLU A 220 25.14 -19.52 -1.54
CA GLU A 220 24.49 -20.81 -1.80
C GLU A 220 23.19 -20.66 -2.60
N PRO A 221 22.89 -21.59 -3.52
CA PRO A 221 21.67 -21.54 -4.32
C PRO A 221 20.45 -21.75 -3.41
N ARG A 222 19.50 -20.81 -3.47
CA ARG A 222 18.25 -20.88 -2.74
C ARG A 222 17.28 -21.84 -3.41
N ILE A 223 16.57 -22.63 -2.62
CA ILE A 223 15.44 -23.46 -3.07
C ILE A 223 14.14 -22.76 -2.65
N ASP A 224 13.23 -22.50 -3.59
CA ASP A 224 11.95 -21.87 -3.27
C ASP A 224 10.91 -22.87 -2.75
N LEU A 225 10.18 -22.45 -1.71
CA LEU A 225 9.08 -23.20 -1.10
C LEU A 225 7.91 -23.45 -2.07
N SER A 226 7.75 -22.62 -3.09
CA SER A 226 6.63 -22.65 -4.05
C SER A 226 6.73 -23.77 -5.11
N ASN A 227 7.89 -24.41 -5.28
CA ASN A 227 8.12 -25.36 -6.36
C ASN A 227 7.36 -26.69 -6.21
N SER A 228 6.69 -26.97 -5.09
CA SER A 228 5.79 -28.13 -4.96
C SER A 228 4.34 -27.89 -5.42
N GLN A 229 3.95 -26.64 -5.72
CA GLN A 229 2.58 -26.27 -6.14
C GLN A 229 2.50 -25.41 -7.39
N ALA A 230 3.59 -25.30 -8.15
CA ALA A 230 3.51 -24.83 -9.52
C ALA A 230 2.76 -25.90 -10.34
N THR A 231 1.43 -25.75 -10.45
CA THR A 231 0.79 -26.13 -11.71
C THR A 231 1.61 -25.46 -12.81
N PRO A 232 2.09 -26.21 -13.81
CA PRO A 232 2.93 -25.65 -14.86
C PRO A 232 2.22 -24.42 -15.42
N ASP A 233 2.95 -23.31 -15.51
CA ASP A 233 2.49 -22.12 -16.22
C ASP A 233 1.89 -22.58 -17.56
N PRO A 234 0.60 -22.34 -17.84
CA PRO A 234 0.06 -22.59 -19.17
C PRO A 234 0.47 -21.43 -20.09
N VAL A 235 1.75 -21.05 -20.07
CA VAL A 235 2.36 -20.12 -21.03
C VAL A 235 3.03 -20.89 -22.17
N ASN A 236 2.99 -22.24 -22.14
CA ASN A 236 3.27 -23.03 -23.32
C ASN A 236 2.07 -23.89 -23.75
N CYS A 237 0.99 -23.20 -24.12
CA CYS A 237 0.15 -23.70 -25.21
C CYS A 237 0.61 -22.99 -26.49
N ASP A 238 1.79 -23.36 -26.99
CA ASP A 238 2.05 -23.32 -28.43
C ASP A 238 0.92 -24.13 -29.09
N ARG A 239 -0.14 -23.43 -29.51
CA ARG A 239 -0.99 -23.95 -30.57
C ARG A 239 -0.10 -23.94 -31.82
N PRO A 240 0.02 -25.06 -32.55
CA PRO A 240 0.75 -25.07 -33.80
C PRO A 240 0.07 -24.08 -34.74
N ASP A 241 0.82 -23.04 -35.13
CA ASP A 241 0.63 -22.21 -36.31
C ASP A 241 -0.83 -21.99 -36.78
N ASP A 242 -1.61 -21.23 -36.02
CA ASP A 242 -2.78 -20.56 -36.60
C ASP A 242 -2.28 -19.33 -37.38
N GLU A 243 -2.27 -19.42 -38.72
CA GLU A 243 -2.07 -18.28 -39.61
C GLU A 243 -2.93 -17.07 -39.14
N PRO A 244 -2.36 -15.86 -39.07
CA PRO A 244 -3.09 -14.71 -38.56
C PRO A 244 -4.20 -14.30 -39.53
N LEU A 245 -5.46 -14.67 -39.24
CA LEU A 245 -6.62 -14.08 -39.92
C LEU A 245 -6.58 -12.54 -39.78
N PRO A 246 -6.86 -11.78 -40.87
CA PRO A 246 -6.87 -10.32 -40.83
C PRO A 246 -7.96 -9.84 -39.87
N GLN A 247 -7.55 -9.34 -38.71
CA GLN A 247 -8.48 -8.77 -37.73
C GLN A 247 -8.98 -7.40 -38.21
N PRO A 248 -10.27 -7.08 -38.02
CA PRO A 248 -10.84 -5.83 -38.52
C PRO A 248 -10.25 -4.61 -37.79
N THR A 249 -10.11 -3.49 -38.51
CA THR A 249 -9.46 -2.25 -38.06
C THR A 249 -10.07 -1.65 -36.79
N TRP A 250 -11.38 -1.80 -36.58
CA TRP A 250 -12.04 -1.38 -35.34
C TRP A 250 -11.53 -2.16 -34.12
N LYS A 251 -11.23 -3.46 -34.28
CA LYS A 251 -10.69 -4.31 -33.21
C LYS A 251 -9.27 -3.89 -32.85
N ARG A 252 -8.47 -3.47 -33.84
CA ARG A 252 -7.14 -2.85 -33.60
C ARG A 252 -7.24 -1.53 -32.83
N ILE A 253 -8.21 -0.67 -33.16
CA ILE A 253 -8.44 0.59 -32.43
C ILE A 253 -8.88 0.29 -30.99
N VAL A 254 -9.76 -0.68 -30.78
CA VAL A 254 -10.17 -1.13 -29.44
C VAL A 254 -8.99 -1.72 -28.67
N MET A 255 -8.14 -2.55 -29.30
CA MET A 255 -6.94 -3.10 -28.67
C MET A 255 -5.93 -2.01 -28.30
N TRP A 256 -5.76 -1.01 -29.16
CA TRP A 256 -4.92 0.15 -28.91
C TRP A 256 -5.46 1.01 -27.76
N LEU A 257 -6.78 1.26 -27.73
CA LEU A 257 -7.45 1.97 -26.63
C LEU A 257 -7.44 1.17 -25.31
N CYS A 258 -7.43 -0.16 -25.41
CA CYS A 258 -7.23 -1.09 -24.29
C CYS A 258 -5.77 -1.16 -23.82
N GLY A 259 -4.83 -0.51 -24.51
CA GLY A 259 -3.41 -0.52 -24.15
C GLY A 259 -2.69 -1.82 -24.48
N LEU A 260 -3.30 -2.72 -25.26
CA LEU A 260 -2.63 -3.94 -25.71
C LEU A 260 -1.74 -3.62 -26.92
N SER A 261 -0.58 -3.02 -26.63
CA SER A 261 0.58 -3.18 -27.50
C SER A 261 0.96 -4.66 -27.45
N ARG A 262 1.09 -5.32 -28.61
CA ARG A 262 1.64 -6.68 -28.69
C ARG A 262 3.12 -6.61 -28.33
N GLN A 263 3.41 -6.54 -27.04
CA GLN A 263 4.76 -6.69 -26.54
C GLN A 263 5.03 -8.19 -26.64
N VAL A 264 5.92 -8.57 -27.56
CA VAL A 264 6.45 -9.93 -27.60
C VAL A 264 7.20 -10.10 -26.29
N GLN A 265 6.53 -10.67 -25.28
CA GLN A 265 7.16 -11.15 -24.07
C GLN A 265 8.05 -12.31 -24.52
N SER A 266 9.32 -12.02 -24.82
CA SER A 266 10.33 -13.05 -24.97
C SER A 266 10.47 -13.71 -23.60
N ALA A 267 9.69 -14.76 -23.37
CA ALA A 267 9.95 -15.71 -22.31
C ALA A 267 11.34 -16.28 -22.61
N HIS A 268 12.34 -15.86 -21.83
CA HIS A 268 13.58 -16.59 -21.70
C HIS A 268 13.37 -17.59 -20.56
N PRO A 269 12.97 -18.85 -20.82
CA PRO A 269 13.09 -19.87 -19.81
C PRO A 269 14.59 -20.16 -19.62
N ALA A 270 15.02 -20.26 -18.36
CA ALA A 270 16.32 -20.81 -17.95
C ALA A 270 17.60 -19.92 -18.02
N VAL A 271 17.50 -18.60 -17.80
CA VAL A 271 18.69 -17.76 -17.44
C VAL A 271 18.64 -17.23 -16.00
N GLU A 272 17.49 -17.35 -15.32
CA GLU A 272 17.25 -16.75 -13.98
C GLU A 272 18.16 -17.28 -12.86
N ASN A 273 18.87 -18.39 -13.07
CA ASN A 273 19.78 -18.96 -12.07
C ASN A 273 21.22 -18.40 -12.10
N GLN A 274 21.62 -17.61 -13.12
CA GLN A 274 23.00 -17.09 -13.21
C GLN A 274 23.18 -15.61 -12.84
N ASP A 275 22.11 -14.81 -12.81
CA ASP A 275 22.17 -13.38 -12.44
C ASP A 275 22.05 -13.13 -10.93
N LEU A 276 22.10 -14.18 -10.12
CA LEU A 276 21.91 -14.18 -8.68
C LEU A 276 23.06 -13.54 -7.86
N ASN A 277 24.06 -12.93 -8.51
CA ASN A 277 25.16 -12.19 -7.88
C ASN A 277 24.87 -10.67 -7.70
N PHE A 278 23.59 -10.28 -7.70
CA PHE A 278 23.14 -8.90 -7.91
C PHE A 278 23.37 -7.90 -6.74
N LEU A 279 23.97 -8.28 -5.61
CA LEU A 279 24.25 -7.31 -4.54
C LEU A 279 25.49 -6.44 -4.78
N GLN A 280 26.36 -6.82 -5.72
CA GLN A 280 27.53 -6.02 -6.07
C GLN A 280 27.23 -5.06 -7.22
N GLU A 281 26.82 -3.86 -6.84
CA GLU A 281 26.65 -2.75 -7.77
C GLU A 281 28.02 -2.22 -8.25
N LYS A 282 28.09 -1.71 -9.49
CA LYS A 282 29.30 -1.07 -10.02
C LYS A 282 29.70 0.12 -9.14
N SER A 283 31.00 0.26 -8.89
CA SER A 283 31.54 1.21 -7.91
C SER A 283 31.11 2.66 -8.13
N LEU A 284 30.97 3.10 -9.38
CA LEU A 284 30.51 4.45 -9.72
C LEU A 284 29.07 4.70 -9.30
N TRP A 285 28.15 3.79 -9.66
CA TRP A 285 26.72 3.93 -9.36
C TRP A 285 26.46 3.83 -7.86
N ARG A 286 27.15 2.93 -7.17
CA ARG A 286 27.12 2.83 -5.72
C ARG A 286 27.50 4.16 -5.05
N ASN A 287 28.57 4.80 -5.51
CA ASN A 287 29.02 6.08 -4.95
C ASN A 287 28.03 7.21 -5.23
N VAL A 288 27.47 7.28 -6.45
CA VAL A 288 26.44 8.26 -6.81
C VAL A 288 25.18 8.09 -5.94
N CYS A 289 24.69 6.86 -5.79
CA CYS A 289 23.55 6.54 -4.93
C CYS A 289 23.82 6.92 -3.47
N ASN A 290 24.99 6.58 -2.94
CA ASN A 290 25.36 6.92 -1.56
C ASN A 290 25.43 8.44 -1.32
N VAL A 291 25.99 9.21 -2.26
CA VAL A 291 26.04 10.68 -2.16
C VAL A 291 24.64 11.28 -2.18
N ASN A 292 23.79 10.84 -3.10
CA ASN A 292 22.41 11.31 -3.16
C ASN A 292 21.62 10.95 -1.90
N ALA A 293 21.81 9.74 -1.36
CA ALA A 293 21.18 9.33 -0.12
C ALA A 293 21.62 10.21 1.07
N LEU A 294 22.91 10.53 1.16
CA LEU A 294 23.45 11.38 2.22
C LEU A 294 22.94 12.82 2.11
N LEU A 295 22.86 13.36 0.90
CA LEU A 295 22.29 14.68 0.64
C LEU A 295 20.79 14.72 1.01
N LEU A 296 20.02 13.71 0.60
CA LEU A 296 18.59 13.61 0.94
C LEU A 296 18.37 13.50 2.45
N LEU A 297 19.17 12.69 3.15
CA LEU A 297 19.13 12.57 4.61
C LEU A 297 19.47 13.90 5.29
N ALA A 298 20.52 14.59 4.84
CA ALA A 298 20.91 15.88 5.41
C ALA A 298 19.81 16.94 5.23
N VAL A 299 19.20 17.02 4.05
CA VAL A 299 18.07 17.92 3.78
C VAL A 299 16.87 17.55 4.65
N ASN A 300 16.54 16.26 4.78
CA ASN A 300 15.43 15.82 5.62
C ASN A 300 15.63 16.19 7.09
N VAL A 301 16.82 15.91 7.65
CA VAL A 301 17.16 16.24 9.03
C VAL A 301 17.12 17.75 9.26
N PHE A 302 17.63 18.54 8.31
CA PHE A 302 17.57 20.00 8.38
C PHE A 302 16.13 20.51 8.38
N LEU A 303 15.30 20.05 7.44
CA LEU A 303 13.90 20.45 7.36
C LEU A 303 13.13 20.04 8.61
N TRP A 304 13.35 18.82 9.09
CA TRP A 304 12.72 18.35 10.31
C TRP A 304 13.18 19.17 11.52
N GLY A 305 14.48 19.41 11.70
CA GLY A 305 14.98 20.21 12.81
C GLY A 305 14.62 21.70 12.76
N TYR A 306 14.35 22.25 11.57
CA TYR A 306 13.95 23.65 11.39
C TYR A 306 12.44 23.87 11.57
N PHE A 307 11.62 22.89 11.16
CA PHE A 307 10.16 23.00 11.18
C PHE A 307 9.46 22.20 12.30
N ALA A 308 10.18 21.33 13.02
CA ALA A 308 9.70 20.69 14.26
C ALA A 308 9.77 21.67 15.44
#